data_AF-A0A3C1T2B0-F1
#
_entry.id   AF-A0A3C1T2B0-F1
#
_cell.length_a   1.000
_cell.length_b   1.000
_cell.length_c   1.000
_cell.angle_alpha   90.00
_cell.angle_beta   90.00
_cell.angle_gamma   90.00
#
_symmetry.space_group_name_H-M   'P 1'
#
loop_
_entity.id
_entity.type
_entity.pdbx_description
1 polymer ?
#
loop_
_entity_poly.entity_id
_entity_poly.type
_entity_poly.pdbx_seq_one_letter_code
_entity_poly.pdbx_strand_id
1 'polypeptide(L)' 'MSKAAHIPVPCYHCGDECGQTAVVEADKHFCCTGCKQVYLLLNENGLCGYYNLDKTPGLKA' A
#
# COMPACT_ATOMS: atom_id res chain seq x y z
N MET A 1 11.15 -20.84 15.18
CA MET A 1 11.45 -19.53 15.77
C MET A 1 10.37 -18.56 15.33
N SER A 2 9.73 -17.95 16.32
CA SER A 2 8.31 -17.56 16.35
C SER A 2 7.94 -16.45 15.37
N LYS A 3 7.05 -16.78 14.43
CA LYS A 3 6.52 -15.89 13.39
C LYS A 3 5.52 -14.95 14.06
N ALA A 4 5.95 -13.73 14.40
CA ALA A 4 5.09 -12.69 14.94
C ALA A 4 3.83 -12.49 14.06
N ALA A 5 2.73 -12.10 14.70
CA ALA A 5 1.40 -12.05 14.14
C ALA A 5 1.36 -11.42 12.74
N HIS A 6 1.02 -12.25 11.75
CA HIS A 6 0.69 -11.81 10.40
C HIS A 6 -0.72 -11.23 10.47
N ILE A 7 -0.85 -9.90 10.42
CA ILE A 7 -2.17 -9.25 10.28
C ILE A 7 -2.43 -9.18 8.77
N PRO A 8 -3.42 -9.92 8.23
CA PRO A 8 -3.69 -9.96 6.80
C PRO A 8 -4.43 -8.69 6.37
N VAL A 9 -3.75 -7.54 6.43
CA VAL A 9 -4.28 -6.28 5.89
C VAL A 9 -3.78 -6.11 4.46
N PRO A 10 -4.67 -5.97 3.46
CA PRO A 10 -4.22 -5.72 2.10
C PRO A 10 -3.58 -4.33 1.99
N CYS A 11 -2.48 -4.26 1.25
CA CYS A 11 -1.78 -3.03 0.91
C CYS A 11 -2.69 -2.16 0.06
N TYR A 12 -2.86 -0.90 0.48
CA TYR A 12 -3.69 0.06 -0.24
C TYR A 12 -3.16 0.35 -1.65
N HIS A 13 -1.86 0.17 -1.89
CA HIS A 13 -1.24 0.44 -3.18
C HIS A 13 -1.28 -0.77 -4.13
N CYS A 14 -0.65 -1.88 -3.74
CA CYS A 14 -0.51 -3.05 -4.62
C CYS A 14 -1.54 -4.16 -4.38
N GLY A 15 -2.31 -4.11 -3.29
CA GLY A 15 -3.26 -5.16 -2.90
C GLY A 15 -2.63 -6.38 -2.20
N ASP A 16 -1.30 -6.49 -2.12
CA ASP A 16 -0.63 -7.61 -1.44
C ASP A 16 -0.82 -7.57 0.09
N GLU A 17 -0.69 -8.71 0.76
CA GLU A 17 -0.80 -8.79 2.21
C GLU A 17 0.34 -8.03 2.91
N CYS A 18 -0.02 -7.10 3.79
CA CYS A 18 0.92 -6.40 4.63
C CYS A 18 1.47 -7.37 5.69
N GLY A 19 2.79 -7.47 5.79
CA GLY A 19 3.45 -8.23 6.84
C GLY A 19 3.59 -7.45 8.15
N GLN A 20 4.47 -7.92 9.03
CA GLN A 20 4.81 -7.21 10.28
C GLN A 20 5.42 -5.83 10.05
N THR A 21 5.99 -5.60 8.88
CA THR A 21 6.60 -4.33 8.46
C THR A 21 5.62 -3.41 7.74
N ALA A 22 4.32 -3.62 7.95
CA ALA A 22 3.29 -2.75 7.41
C ALA A 22 3.55 -1.30 7.87
N VAL A 23 3.58 -0.38 6.92
CA VAL A 23 3.65 1.05 7.19
C VAL A 23 2.24 1.61 7.11
N VAL A 24 1.87 2.45 8.09
CA VAL A 24 0.57 3.10 8.16
C VAL A 24 0.74 4.59 7.87
N GLU A 25 -0.04 5.12 6.95
CA GLU A 25 -0.01 6.53 6.56
C GLU A 25 -1.43 6.97 6.18
N ALA A 26 -1.89 8.10 6.72
CA ALA A 26 -3.25 8.62 6.46
C ALA A 26 -4.38 7.57 6.60
N ASP A 27 -4.32 6.74 7.65
CA ASP A 27 -5.27 5.63 7.92
C ASP A 27 -5.26 4.50 6.87
N LYS A 28 -4.18 4.37 6.09
CA LYS A 28 -4.01 3.34 5.07
C LYS A 28 -2.78 2.48 5.38
N HIS A 29 -2.88 1.19 5.07
CA HIS A 29 -1.80 0.22 5.28
C HIS A 29 -1.03 -0.03 3.98
N PHE A 30 0.29 -0.13 4.09
CA PHE A 30 1.20 -0.38 2.98
C PHE A 30 2.17 -1.52 3.32
N CYS A 31 2.37 -2.46 2.40
CA CYS A 31 3.26 -3.61 2.64
C CYS A 31 4.74 -3.22 2.75
N CYS A 32 5.13 -2.06 2.19
CA CYS A 32 6.49 -1.54 2.24
C CYS A 32 6.54 -0.01 2.10
N THR A 33 7.68 0.59 2.44
CA THR A 33 7.92 2.02 2.27
C THR A 33 7.77 2.46 0.82
N GLY A 34 8.10 1.62 -0.17
CA GLY A 34 7.93 1.94 -1.59
C GLY A 34 6.47 2.23 -1.96
N CYS A 35 5.55 1.34 -1.54
CA CYS A 35 4.11 1.54 -1.72
C CYS A 35 3.61 2.82 -1.06
N LYS A 36 4.12 3.14 0.14
CA LYS A 36 3.83 4.40 0.83
C LYS A 36 4.31 5.62 0.04
N GLN A 37 5.53 5.60 -0.49
CA GLN A 37 6.10 6.72 -1.22
C GLN A 37 5.34 6.99 -2.52
N VAL A 38 4.93 5.94 -3.25
CA VAL A 38 4.11 6.11 -4.45
C VAL A 38 2.76 6.71 -4.10
N TYR A 39 2.13 6.25 -2.99
CA TYR A 39 0.91 6.88 -2.50
C TYR A 39 1.09 8.35 -2.16
N LEU A 40 2.13 8.72 -1.40
CA LEU A 40 2.40 10.11 -1.05
C LEU A 40 2.64 10.96 -2.30
N LEU A 41 3.47 10.49 -3.23
CA LEU A 41 3.74 11.19 -4.49
C LEU A 41 2.45 11.44 -5.29
N LEU A 42 1.60 10.42 -5.46
CA LEU A 42 0.33 10.57 -6.16
C LEU A 42 -0.62 11.51 -5.41
N ASN A 43 -0.66 11.43 -4.08
CA ASN A 43 -1.51 12.26 -3.24
C ASN A 43 -1.09 13.74 -3.26
N GLU A 44 0.21 14.02 -3.17
CA GLU A 44 0.78 15.36 -3.28
C GLU A 44 0.51 16.01 -4.65
N ASN A 45 0.46 15.19 -5.71
CA ASN A 45 0.15 15.65 -7.07
C ASN A 45 -1.37 15.70 -7.37
N GLY A 46 -2.24 15.41 -6.39
CA GLY A 46 -3.69 15.38 -6.60
C GLY A 46 -4.16 14.24 -7.53
N LEU A 47 -3.29 13.25 -7.79
CA LEU A 47 -3.54 12.10 -8.66
C LEU A 47 -4.16 10.92 -7.89
N CYS A 48 -4.85 11.17 -6.78
CA CYS A 48 -5.57 10.13 -6.03
C CYS A 48 -6.62 9.41 -6.88
N GLY A 49 -7.10 10.05 -7.96
CA GLY A 49 -7.98 9.43 -8.95
C GLY A 49 -7.34 8.22 -9.65
N TYR A 50 -6.02 8.08 -9.65
CA TYR A 50 -5.31 6.91 -10.20
C TYR A 50 -5.69 5.60 -9.49
N TYR A 51 -6.09 5.68 -8.22
CA TYR A 51 -6.65 4.54 -7.47
C TYR A 51 -8.09 4.20 -7.86
N ASN A 52 -8.83 5.14 -8.47
CA ASN A 52 -10.21 4.95 -8.91
C ASN A 52 -10.30 4.51 -10.38
N LEU A 53 -9.25 4.77 -11.18
CA LEU A 53 -9.20 4.45 -12.60
C LEU A 53 -8.99 2.95 -12.85
N ASP A 54 -8.27 2.27 -11.96
CA ASP A 54 -8.10 0.82 -12.01
C ASP A 54 -8.11 0.26 -10.58
N LYS A 55 -8.93 -0.77 -10.33
CA LYS A 55 -9.03 -1.44 -9.02
C LYS A 55 -7.73 -2.15 -8.59
N THR A 56 -6.69 -2.08 -9.40
CA THR A 56 -5.35 -2.63 -9.15
C THR A 56 -4.28 -1.71 -9.76
N PRO A 57 -3.92 -0.59 -9.12
CA PRO A 57 -2.76 0.20 -9.51
C PRO A 57 -1.50 -0.53 -9.06
N GLY A 58 -1.20 -1.62 -9.76
CA GLY A 58 -0.13 -2.55 -9.44
C GLY A 58 0.09 -3.59 -10.53
N LEU A 59 -0.41 -3.33 -11.76
CA LEU A 59 -0.04 -4.10 -12.94
C LEU A 59 1.47 -3.94 -13.11
N LYS A 60 2.13 -5.01 -12.68
CA LYS A 60 3.56 -5.25 -12.64
C LYS A 60 4.15 -4.85 -14.00
N ALA A 61 5.25 -4.09 -13.97
CA ALA A 61 6.09 -3.86 -15.14
C ALA A 61 6.58 -5.20 -15.73
#